data_AF-A0A452Q818-F1
#
_entry.id   AF-A0A452Q818-F1
#
_cell.length_a   1.000
_cell.length_b   1.000
_cell.length_c   1.000
_cell.angle_alpha   90.00
_cell.angle_beta   90.00
_cell.angle_gamma   90.00
#
_symmetry.space_group_name_H-M   'P 1'
#
loop_
_entity.id
_entity.type
_entity.pdbx_description
1 polymer ?
#
loop_
_entity_poly.entity_id
_entity_poly.type
_entity_poly.pdbx_seq_one_letter_code
_entity_poly.pdbx_strand_id
1 'polypeptide(L)'
;MENLWALIQESSPCEAELQELMEQIDIMVSNKKLDWERKMRALETRLDLRDQELANAQTCLDQKGQEVGLLRQKLDSLEKCNLAMTQNYEGQLQTLKAQFSKLTNSFEKLRLHQMKQSKVRRKELTHLKEEIPFELSNLNQKLEEFRAKSREWDKQEILYQTHLVSLDAQQKLLSEKCNQFQKQAQSYQTQLSGKKQCIEDSSSEDPRLTCDPDHSCETSERDEFIIEKLKSAVSEIALSRNKLQDENQKLLQELKMYQRQCQAMEAGLSEVKSELQSRDDLLRIIEMERLQLHRELLKIGECQNTQESKKRLESPYSPSTKEPERKRKELFSVTLDQPNHEKELNKIRSQLYQEEEYHGSEQERMRNEISDLTEELHQKEITIATIMKKAALLERQLKMELEIKEKMLAKQQVSDMRYKAVRTENTHLKGMMGDLDPGRYTSMDFTNREHSRHTSINKLEYENERLRNDLAKLRASGKSAWANQNTYEEMGRYTYQNQIKMEKHEDRLSQDREPNRSATPPLPPLPFQTKEMTSPLVSDDEMFPLSPPDIVFPASLAAQHFLLEEEKRAKEFEKLLNTHIDELQRHTEFTLNKYTKLKQNRHI
;
A
#
# COMPACT_ATOMS: atom_id res chain seq x y z
N MET A 1 -16.29 -117.74 11.92
CA MET A 1 -15.12 -116.84 12.16
C MET A 1 -15.54 -115.37 12.05
N GLU A 2 -16.75 -115.07 11.59
CA GLU A 2 -17.23 -113.70 11.36
C GLU A 2 -17.16 -112.78 12.58
N ASN A 3 -17.46 -113.28 13.79
CA ASN A 3 -17.43 -112.48 15.02
C ASN A 3 -16.04 -111.91 15.37
N LEU A 4 -14.95 -112.43 14.79
CA LEU A 4 -13.60 -111.86 14.95
C LEU A 4 -13.30 -110.73 13.95
N TRP A 5 -14.02 -110.65 12.83
CA TRP A 5 -13.89 -109.54 11.88
C TRP A 5 -14.69 -108.31 12.33
N ALA A 6 -15.86 -108.50 12.95
CA ALA A 6 -16.64 -107.40 13.52
C ALA A 6 -15.82 -106.60 14.56
N LEU A 7 -15.11 -107.29 15.46
CA LEU A 7 -14.27 -106.68 16.50
C LEU A 7 -12.97 -106.04 15.98
N ILE A 8 -12.65 -106.21 14.70
CA ILE A 8 -11.52 -105.54 14.01
C ILE A 8 -12.02 -104.29 13.25
N GLN A 9 -13.33 -104.17 13.05
CA GLN A 9 -13.95 -103.05 12.33
C GLN A 9 -14.55 -101.98 13.26
N GLU A 10 -14.65 -102.26 14.56
CA GLU A 10 -14.79 -101.24 15.61
C GLU A 10 -13.42 -100.65 15.95
N SER A 11 -13.01 -99.60 15.22
CA SER A 11 -11.90 -98.72 15.64
C SER A 11 -12.13 -98.26 17.08
N SER A 12 -11.14 -98.39 17.95
CA SER A 12 -11.35 -98.13 19.38
C SER A 12 -11.73 -96.66 19.63
N PRO A 13 -12.51 -96.31 20.68
CA PRO A 13 -12.89 -94.92 20.94
C PRO A 13 -11.70 -93.95 20.99
N CYS A 14 -10.58 -94.40 21.56
CA CYS A 14 -9.31 -93.66 21.64
C CYS A 14 -8.67 -93.38 20.26
N GLU A 15 -8.90 -94.26 19.27
CA GLU A 15 -8.41 -94.07 17.90
C GLU A 15 -9.23 -93.02 17.15
N ALA A 16 -10.55 -92.99 17.35
CA ALA A 16 -11.43 -91.95 16.82
C ALA A 16 -11.15 -90.59 17.48
N GLU A 17 -10.98 -90.53 18.81
CA GLU A 17 -10.59 -89.33 19.56
C GLU A 17 -9.24 -88.76 19.07
N LEU A 18 -8.26 -89.63 18.81
CA LEU A 18 -6.96 -89.22 18.30
C LEU A 18 -7.03 -88.71 16.85
N GLN A 19 -7.87 -89.33 16.01
CA GLN A 19 -8.11 -88.85 14.65
C GLN A 19 -8.83 -87.49 14.62
N GLU A 20 -9.81 -87.27 15.51
CA GLU A 20 -10.47 -85.96 15.66
C GLU A 20 -9.47 -84.88 16.13
N LEU A 21 -8.62 -85.20 17.11
CA LEU A 21 -7.56 -84.28 17.57
C LEU A 21 -6.57 -83.94 16.46
N MET A 22 -6.21 -84.89 15.59
CA MET A 22 -5.39 -84.61 14.41
C MET A 22 -6.10 -83.68 13.42
N GLU A 23 -7.38 -83.89 13.13
CA GLU A 23 -8.16 -83.01 12.25
C GLU A 23 -8.30 -81.60 12.85
N GLN A 24 -8.54 -81.47 14.16
CA GLN A 24 -8.54 -80.18 14.86
C GLN A 24 -7.18 -79.47 14.78
N ILE A 25 -6.06 -80.20 14.88
CA ILE A 25 -4.70 -79.66 14.71
C ILE A 25 -4.47 -79.19 13.26
N ASP A 26 -4.85 -79.98 12.25
CA ASP A 26 -4.69 -79.60 10.84
C ASP A 26 -5.56 -78.38 10.47
N ILE A 27 -6.79 -78.30 10.99
CA ILE A 27 -7.66 -77.12 10.86
C ILE A 27 -7.02 -75.91 11.55
N MET A 28 -6.45 -76.06 12.75
CA MET A 28 -5.75 -74.98 13.46
C MET A 28 -4.51 -74.50 12.68
N VAL A 29 -3.68 -75.42 12.19
CA VAL A 29 -2.46 -75.11 11.43
C VAL A 29 -2.80 -74.45 10.10
N SER A 30 -3.82 -74.95 9.40
CA SER A 30 -4.34 -74.36 8.16
C SER A 30 -4.87 -72.94 8.39
N ASN A 31 -5.69 -72.73 9.42
CA ASN A 31 -6.18 -71.40 9.80
C ASN A 31 -5.04 -70.44 10.16
N LYS A 32 -4.03 -70.89 10.92
CA LYS A 32 -2.86 -70.06 11.25
C LYS A 32 -2.01 -69.76 10.02
N LYS A 33 -1.80 -70.71 9.10
CA LYS A 33 -1.16 -70.44 7.82
C LYS A 33 -1.91 -69.37 7.03
N LEU A 34 -3.24 -69.46 6.95
CA LEU A 34 -4.09 -68.46 6.29
C LEU A 34 -4.01 -67.08 6.98
N ASP A 35 -3.95 -67.04 8.32
CA ASP A 35 -3.70 -65.81 9.08
C ASP A 35 -2.36 -65.16 8.70
N TRP A 36 -1.28 -65.96 8.61
CA TRP A 36 0.04 -65.49 8.20
C TRP A 36 0.06 -64.99 6.75
N GLU A 37 -0.58 -65.70 5.82
CA GLU A 37 -0.71 -65.25 4.42
C GLU A 37 -1.54 -63.96 4.28
N ARG A 38 -2.62 -63.80 5.05
CA ARG A 38 -3.39 -62.54 5.08
C ARG A 38 -2.52 -61.39 5.62
N LYS A 39 -1.73 -61.63 6.67
CA LYS A 39 -0.80 -60.64 7.24
C LYS A 39 0.33 -60.28 6.27
N MET A 40 0.89 -61.26 5.57
CA MET A 40 1.92 -61.07 4.54
C MET A 40 1.39 -60.17 3.41
N ARG A 41 0.24 -60.51 2.82
CA ARG A 41 -0.42 -59.70 1.78
C ARG A 41 -0.81 -58.30 2.24
N ALA A 42 -1.17 -58.13 3.52
CA ALA A 42 -1.43 -56.83 4.12
C ALA A 42 -0.15 -56.00 4.42
N LEU A 43 1.03 -56.62 4.44
CA LEU A 43 2.32 -55.93 4.55
C LEU A 43 2.90 -55.61 3.17
N GLU A 44 2.78 -56.52 2.20
CA GLU A 44 3.17 -56.33 0.80
C GLU A 44 2.43 -55.12 0.20
N THR A 45 1.09 -55.12 0.23
CA THR A 45 0.28 -53.99 -0.25
C THR A 45 0.56 -52.67 0.48
N ARG A 46 1.01 -52.72 1.75
CA ARG A 46 1.46 -51.53 2.49
C ARG A 46 2.85 -51.05 2.06
N LEU A 47 3.73 -51.94 1.60
CA LEU A 47 5.03 -51.59 1.04
C LEU A 47 4.86 -50.97 -0.35
N ASP A 48 4.07 -51.60 -1.22
CA ASP A 48 3.76 -51.07 -2.57
C ASP A 48 3.23 -49.63 -2.53
N LEU A 49 2.31 -49.34 -1.58
CA LEU A 49 1.79 -48.00 -1.36
C LEU A 49 2.87 -47.01 -0.86
N ARG A 50 3.82 -47.45 -0.03
CA ARG A 50 4.93 -46.61 0.45
C ARG A 50 5.91 -46.30 -0.69
N ASP A 51 6.24 -47.28 -1.51
CA ASP A 51 7.14 -47.09 -2.64
C ASP A 51 6.51 -46.21 -3.73
N GLN A 52 5.19 -46.32 -3.95
CA GLN A 52 4.44 -45.40 -4.81
C GLN A 52 4.37 -43.98 -4.24
N GLU A 53 4.16 -43.81 -2.92
CA GLU A 53 4.24 -42.50 -2.25
C GLU A 53 5.64 -41.88 -2.41
N LEU A 54 6.70 -42.67 -2.26
CA LEU A 54 8.09 -42.22 -2.43
C LEU A 54 8.40 -41.83 -3.89
N ALA A 55 7.97 -42.63 -4.88
CA ALA A 55 8.15 -42.31 -6.30
C ALA A 55 7.41 -41.01 -6.69
N ASN A 56 6.20 -40.80 -6.16
CA ASN A 56 5.45 -39.57 -6.35
C ASN A 56 6.15 -38.36 -5.71
N ALA A 57 6.67 -38.52 -4.49
CA ALA A 57 7.40 -37.48 -3.77
C ALA A 57 8.72 -37.10 -4.49
N GLN A 58 9.47 -38.09 -4.97
CA GLN A 58 10.69 -37.89 -5.75
C GLN A 58 10.40 -37.12 -7.05
N THR A 59 9.37 -37.53 -7.80
CA THR A 59 8.95 -36.84 -9.03
C THR A 59 8.58 -35.37 -8.77
N CYS A 60 7.93 -35.08 -7.64
CA CYS A 60 7.61 -33.71 -7.22
C CYS A 60 8.87 -32.91 -6.86
N LEU A 61 9.82 -33.51 -6.13
CA LEU A 61 11.11 -32.88 -5.80
C LEU A 61 11.93 -32.57 -7.05
N ASP A 62 11.97 -33.47 -8.04
CA ASP A 62 12.70 -33.25 -9.30
C ASP A 62 12.09 -32.11 -10.12
N GLN A 63 10.76 -32.01 -10.18
CA GLN A 63 10.06 -30.85 -10.78
C GLN A 63 10.41 -29.54 -10.06
N LYS A 64 10.43 -29.53 -8.73
CA LYS A 64 10.84 -28.33 -7.96
C LYS A 64 12.33 -28.02 -8.11
N GLY A 65 13.19 -29.01 -8.31
CA GLY A 65 14.59 -28.83 -8.69
C GLY A 65 14.73 -28.07 -10.02
N GLN A 66 13.92 -28.44 -11.03
CA GLN A 66 13.88 -27.76 -12.33
C GLN A 66 13.36 -26.32 -12.22
N GLU A 67 12.27 -26.09 -11.47
CA GLU A 67 11.77 -24.73 -11.19
C GLU A 67 12.82 -23.84 -10.52
N VAL A 68 13.50 -24.35 -9.49
CA VAL A 68 14.58 -23.63 -8.79
C VAL A 68 15.78 -23.38 -9.71
N GLY A 69 16.12 -24.31 -10.61
CA GLY A 69 17.15 -24.12 -11.64
C GLY A 69 16.83 -22.96 -12.58
N LEU A 70 15.60 -22.92 -13.11
CA LEU A 70 15.12 -21.84 -13.98
C LEU A 70 15.06 -20.49 -13.26
N LEU A 71 14.70 -20.47 -11.97
CA LEU A 71 14.71 -19.24 -11.16
C LEU A 71 16.14 -18.74 -10.89
N ARG A 72 17.09 -19.63 -10.60
CA ARG A 72 18.51 -19.29 -10.46
C ARG A 72 19.10 -18.70 -11.75
N GLN A 73 18.78 -19.28 -12.91
CA GLN A 73 19.22 -18.75 -14.20
C GLN A 73 18.65 -17.35 -14.49
N LYS A 74 17.38 -17.10 -14.16
CA LYS A 74 16.78 -15.77 -14.27
C LYS A 74 17.45 -14.77 -13.34
N LEU A 75 17.72 -15.14 -12.09
CA LEU A 75 18.40 -14.27 -11.12
C LEU A 75 19.79 -13.86 -11.62
N ASP A 76 20.62 -14.83 -12.04
CA ASP A 76 21.94 -14.60 -12.64
C ASP A 76 21.89 -13.66 -13.87
N SER A 77 20.87 -13.81 -14.73
CA SER A 77 20.67 -12.91 -15.88
C SER A 77 20.29 -11.48 -15.48
N LEU A 78 19.50 -11.31 -14.42
CA LEU A 78 19.10 -10.01 -13.89
C LEU A 78 20.26 -9.32 -13.16
N GLU A 79 21.05 -10.06 -12.39
CA GLU A 79 22.26 -9.56 -11.74
C GLU A 79 23.27 -9.06 -12.78
N LYS A 80 23.52 -9.83 -13.84
CA LYS A 80 24.39 -9.42 -14.96
C LYS A 80 23.87 -8.17 -15.68
N CYS A 81 22.56 -8.08 -15.91
CA CYS A 81 21.94 -6.89 -16.51
C CYS A 81 22.11 -5.65 -15.61
N ASN A 82 21.81 -5.77 -14.31
CA ASN A 82 21.97 -4.69 -13.34
C ASN A 82 23.42 -4.24 -13.19
N LEU A 83 24.40 -5.16 -13.22
CA LEU A 83 25.82 -4.83 -13.20
C LEU A 83 26.23 -4.04 -14.45
N ALA A 84 25.84 -4.49 -15.65
CA ALA A 84 26.13 -3.78 -16.89
C ALA A 84 25.47 -2.39 -16.95
N MET A 85 24.22 -2.27 -16.46
CA MET A 85 23.51 -0.99 -16.35
C MET A 85 24.19 -0.04 -15.35
N THR A 86 24.64 -0.56 -14.20
CA THR A 86 25.39 0.22 -13.19
C THR A 86 26.71 0.74 -13.76
N GLN A 87 27.47 -0.10 -14.47
CA GLN A 87 28.71 0.29 -15.14
C GLN A 87 28.49 1.37 -16.20
N ASN A 88 27.38 1.30 -16.94
CA ASN A 88 27.00 2.32 -17.92
C ASN A 88 26.72 3.68 -17.24
N TYR A 89 25.89 3.70 -16.20
CA TYR A 89 25.63 4.93 -15.43
C TYR A 89 26.89 5.47 -14.74
N GLU A 90 27.79 4.61 -14.25
CA GLU A 90 29.07 5.06 -13.71
C GLU A 90 29.94 5.71 -14.80
N GLY A 91 30.04 5.12 -15.99
CA GLY A 91 30.76 5.70 -17.14
C GLY A 91 30.19 7.05 -17.59
N GLN A 92 28.86 7.20 -17.59
CA GLN A 92 28.20 8.49 -17.83
C GLN A 92 28.55 9.51 -16.72
N LEU A 93 28.49 9.12 -15.46
CA LEU A 93 28.84 9.97 -14.32
C LEU A 93 30.32 10.38 -14.31
N GLN A 94 31.24 9.49 -14.68
CA GLN A 94 32.66 9.81 -14.87
C GLN A 94 32.86 10.79 -16.03
N THR A 95 32.12 10.62 -17.13
CA THR A 95 32.14 11.55 -18.28
C THR A 95 31.64 12.94 -17.89
N LEU A 96 30.52 13.03 -17.16
CA LEU A 96 29.98 14.30 -16.65
C LEU A 96 30.94 14.98 -15.66
N LYS A 97 31.57 14.23 -14.75
CA LYS A 97 32.63 14.74 -13.86
C LYS A 97 33.79 15.33 -14.68
N ALA A 98 34.25 14.64 -15.73
CA ALA A 98 35.32 15.12 -16.60
C ALA A 98 34.92 16.38 -17.41
N GLN A 99 33.67 16.48 -17.86
CA GLN A 99 33.14 17.71 -18.47
C GLN A 99 33.08 18.87 -17.47
N PHE A 100 32.60 18.63 -16.25
CA PHE A 100 32.56 19.63 -15.18
C PHE A 100 33.98 20.14 -14.85
N SER A 101 34.97 19.25 -14.69
CA SER A 101 36.37 19.65 -14.49
C SER A 101 36.93 20.49 -15.66
N LYS A 102 36.57 20.19 -16.92
CA LYS A 102 36.93 21.03 -18.07
C LYS A 102 36.29 22.43 -17.97
N LEU A 103 35.01 22.50 -17.59
CA LEU A 103 34.28 23.76 -17.43
C LEU A 103 34.87 24.61 -16.30
N THR A 104 35.12 24.04 -15.11
CA THR A 104 35.79 24.71 -14.00
C THR A 104 37.15 25.28 -14.43
N ASN A 105 37.97 24.47 -15.09
CA ASN A 105 39.27 24.91 -15.62
C ASN A 105 39.15 26.05 -16.65
N SER A 106 38.11 26.07 -17.48
CA SER A 106 37.85 27.21 -18.40
C SER A 106 37.40 28.47 -17.67
N PHE A 107 36.55 28.33 -16.64
CA PHE A 107 36.06 29.44 -15.83
C PHE A 107 37.20 30.08 -15.02
N GLU A 108 38.09 29.28 -14.43
CA GLU A 108 39.28 29.78 -13.73
C GLU A 108 40.23 30.51 -14.69
N LYS A 109 40.47 29.98 -15.89
CA LYS A 109 41.26 30.67 -16.93
C LYS A 109 40.64 32.01 -17.32
N LEU A 110 39.32 32.08 -17.50
CA LEU A 110 38.60 33.31 -17.82
C LEU A 110 38.67 34.33 -16.67
N ARG A 111 38.46 33.89 -15.42
CA ARG A 111 38.60 34.70 -14.21
C ARG A 111 40.01 35.26 -14.03
N LEU A 112 41.03 34.44 -14.28
CA LEU A 112 42.45 34.86 -14.26
C LEU A 112 42.75 35.85 -15.40
N HIS A 113 42.18 35.67 -16.59
CA HIS A 113 42.30 36.63 -17.69
C HIS A 113 41.67 37.98 -17.32
N GLN A 114 40.45 37.99 -16.79
CA GLN A 114 39.74 39.19 -16.36
C GLN A 114 40.48 39.91 -15.21
N MET A 115 41.10 39.18 -14.28
CA MET A 115 41.99 39.75 -13.26
C MET A 115 43.31 40.30 -13.81
N LYS A 116 43.88 39.73 -14.87
CA LYS A 116 45.05 40.30 -15.56
C LYS A 116 44.67 41.57 -16.32
N GLN A 117 43.60 41.54 -17.11
CA GLN A 117 43.09 42.66 -17.90
C GLN A 117 42.72 43.87 -17.01
N SER A 118 42.01 43.64 -15.90
CA SER A 118 41.69 44.71 -14.94
C SER A 118 42.91 45.27 -14.19
N LYS A 119 43.98 44.48 -13.99
CA LYS A 119 45.27 44.98 -13.49
C LYS A 119 46.02 45.83 -14.54
N VAL A 120 45.96 45.48 -15.82
CA VAL A 120 46.52 46.29 -16.91
C VAL A 120 45.77 47.63 -17.03
N ARG A 121 44.44 47.59 -17.14
CA ARG A 121 43.59 48.80 -17.21
C ARG A 121 43.76 49.74 -16.01
N ARG A 122 44.08 49.18 -14.84
CA ARG A 122 44.39 49.95 -13.62
C ARG A 122 45.79 50.56 -13.63
N LYS A 123 46.77 49.95 -14.31
CA LYS A 123 48.11 50.52 -14.53
C LYS A 123 48.11 51.66 -15.55
N GLU A 124 47.33 51.52 -16.62
CA GLU A 124 47.08 52.59 -17.59
C GLU A 124 46.43 53.79 -16.88
N LEU A 125 45.39 53.54 -16.09
CA LEU A 125 44.70 54.59 -15.33
C LEU A 125 45.57 55.27 -14.26
N THR A 126 46.54 54.58 -13.64
CA THR A 126 47.43 55.23 -12.64
C THR A 126 48.25 56.37 -13.21
N HIS A 127 48.57 56.36 -14.51
CA HIS A 127 49.34 57.44 -15.14
C HIS A 127 48.54 58.74 -15.36
N LEU A 128 47.23 58.71 -15.09
CA LEU A 128 46.28 59.84 -15.15
C LEU A 128 45.70 60.20 -13.77
N LYS A 129 46.19 59.56 -12.69
CA LYS A 129 45.47 59.53 -11.40
C LYS A 129 46.02 60.45 -10.31
N GLU A 130 46.98 61.31 -10.63
CA GLU A 130 47.53 62.30 -9.70
C GLU A 130 46.80 63.66 -9.80
N GLU A 131 46.21 64.00 -10.95
CA GLU A 131 45.42 65.23 -11.15
C GLU A 131 43.99 65.11 -10.60
N ILE A 132 43.31 64.00 -10.90
CA ILE A 132 41.89 63.76 -10.55
C ILE A 132 41.57 63.93 -9.04
N PRO A 133 42.42 63.50 -8.07
CA PRO A 133 42.17 63.73 -6.65
C PRO A 133 42.16 65.21 -6.26
N PHE A 134 42.96 66.04 -6.93
CA PHE A 134 43.08 67.47 -6.64
C PHE A 134 41.85 68.24 -7.13
N GLU A 135 41.38 67.96 -8.35
CA GLU A 135 40.15 68.57 -8.88
C GLU A 135 38.91 68.20 -8.06
N LEU A 136 38.78 66.92 -7.65
CA LEU A 136 37.65 66.47 -6.84
C LEU A 136 37.62 67.16 -5.46
N SER A 137 38.78 67.39 -4.86
CA SER A 137 38.92 68.13 -3.60
C SER A 137 38.48 69.60 -3.77
N ASN A 138 38.98 70.27 -4.81
CA ASN A 138 38.68 71.67 -5.13
C ASN A 138 37.18 71.87 -5.44
N LEU A 139 36.57 70.97 -6.21
CA LEU A 139 35.14 70.99 -6.50
C LEU A 139 34.29 70.79 -5.22
N ASN A 140 34.72 69.91 -4.31
CA ASN A 140 34.03 69.67 -3.05
C ASN A 140 34.13 70.86 -2.07
N GLN A 141 35.29 71.54 -2.01
CA GLN A 141 35.42 72.82 -1.29
C GLN A 141 34.45 73.86 -1.84
N LYS A 142 34.41 74.01 -3.17
CA LYS A 142 33.53 74.98 -3.85
C LYS A 142 32.04 74.67 -3.63
N LEU A 143 31.67 73.39 -3.48
CA LEU A 143 30.33 72.97 -3.08
C LEU A 143 29.97 73.41 -1.67
N GLU A 144 30.88 73.31 -0.70
CA GLU A 144 30.66 73.82 0.66
C GLU A 144 30.60 75.35 0.72
N GLU A 145 31.38 76.06 -0.11
CA GLU A 145 31.23 77.52 -0.25
C GLU A 145 29.83 77.94 -0.75
N PHE A 146 29.24 77.17 -1.67
CA PHE A 146 27.86 77.39 -2.09
C PHE A 146 26.84 77.02 -1.00
N ARG A 147 27.07 75.93 -0.25
CA ARG A 147 26.23 75.56 0.91
C ARG A 147 26.26 76.64 2.00
N ALA A 148 27.42 77.22 2.28
CA ALA A 148 27.58 78.33 3.22
C ALA A 148 26.84 79.60 2.74
N LYS A 149 26.95 79.93 1.44
CA LYS A 149 26.23 81.07 0.85
C LYS A 149 24.71 80.88 0.87
N SER A 150 24.20 79.68 0.61
CA SER A 150 22.77 79.39 0.74
C SER A 150 22.27 79.69 2.15
N ARG A 151 22.96 79.16 3.18
CA ARG A 151 22.63 79.40 4.60
C ARG A 151 22.70 80.87 5.03
N GLU A 152 23.37 81.73 4.27
CA GLU A 152 23.36 83.17 4.53
C GLU A 152 22.16 83.84 3.87
N TRP A 153 21.79 83.45 2.64
CA TRP A 153 20.53 83.89 2.02
C TRP A 153 19.30 83.45 2.82
N ASP A 154 19.28 82.22 3.35
CA ASP A 154 18.22 81.71 4.22
C ASP A 154 18.03 82.62 5.46
N LYS A 155 19.11 83.15 6.04
CA LYS A 155 19.04 84.12 7.16
C LYS A 155 18.51 85.48 6.70
N GLN A 156 18.94 85.97 5.54
CA GLN A 156 18.44 87.24 5.00
C GLN A 156 16.94 87.15 4.71
N GLU A 157 16.46 86.04 4.16
CA GLU A 157 15.03 85.76 3.98
C GLU A 157 14.28 85.78 5.32
N ILE A 158 14.76 85.08 6.35
CA ILE A 158 14.17 85.09 7.69
C ILE A 158 14.14 86.51 8.30
N LEU A 159 15.19 87.32 8.11
CA LEU A 159 15.22 88.71 8.56
C LEU A 159 14.17 89.57 7.83
N TYR A 160 14.10 89.51 6.50
CA TYR A 160 13.10 90.25 5.74
C TYR A 160 11.67 89.78 6.05
N GLN A 161 11.44 88.48 6.23
CA GLN A 161 10.16 87.94 6.65
C GLN A 161 9.76 88.43 8.05
N THR A 162 10.71 88.56 8.98
CA THR A 162 10.50 89.14 10.32
C THR A 162 10.17 90.64 10.24
N HIS A 163 10.81 91.38 9.34
CA HIS A 163 10.46 92.77 9.06
C HIS A 163 9.05 92.92 8.45
N LEU A 164 8.66 92.03 7.53
CA LEU A 164 7.30 92.02 6.98
C LEU A 164 6.24 91.70 8.04
N VAL A 165 6.48 90.71 8.91
CA VAL A 165 5.56 90.38 10.02
C VAL A 165 5.43 91.52 11.04
N SER A 166 6.52 92.23 11.35
CA SER A 166 6.46 93.39 12.25
C SER A 166 5.78 94.62 11.62
N LEU A 167 5.90 94.82 10.30
CA LEU A 167 5.13 95.82 9.56
C LEU A 167 3.64 95.47 9.48
N ASP A 168 3.28 94.22 9.21
CA ASP A 168 1.89 93.73 9.26
C ASP A 168 1.30 93.86 10.68
N ALA A 169 2.07 93.59 11.73
CA ALA A 169 1.65 93.83 13.11
C ALA A 169 1.40 95.32 13.39
N GLN A 170 2.24 96.24 12.89
CA GLN A 170 1.99 97.68 12.97
C GLN A 170 0.75 98.10 12.16
N GLN A 171 0.57 97.58 10.95
CA GLN A 171 -0.62 97.82 10.12
C GLN A 171 -1.89 97.31 10.80
N LYS A 172 -1.85 96.15 11.45
CA LYS A 172 -2.95 95.60 12.25
C LYS A 172 -3.24 96.44 13.49
N LEU A 173 -2.23 96.92 14.21
CA LEU A 173 -2.41 97.82 15.35
C LEU A 173 -3.02 99.18 14.93
N LEU A 174 -2.59 99.73 13.79
CA LEU A 174 -3.17 100.94 13.21
C LEU A 174 -4.60 100.70 12.69
N SER A 175 -4.84 99.56 12.05
CA SER A 175 -6.19 99.13 11.66
C SER A 175 -7.08 98.95 12.88
N GLU A 176 -6.58 98.40 13.98
CA GLU A 176 -7.33 98.26 15.23
C GLU A 176 -7.60 99.63 15.88
N LYS A 177 -6.65 100.58 15.85
CA LYS A 177 -6.91 101.98 16.24
C LYS A 177 -8.01 102.61 15.39
N CYS A 178 -7.96 102.45 14.07
CA CYS A 178 -9.03 102.92 13.16
C CYS A 178 -10.37 102.22 13.44
N ASN A 179 -10.37 100.91 13.69
CA ASN A 179 -11.55 100.16 14.09
C ASN A 179 -12.07 100.55 15.48
N GLN A 180 -11.21 101.00 16.41
CA GLN A 180 -11.62 101.54 17.71
C GLN A 180 -12.29 102.91 17.54
N PHE A 181 -11.74 103.80 16.71
CA PHE A 181 -12.41 105.06 16.35
C PHE A 181 -13.72 104.82 15.58
N GLN A 182 -13.75 103.85 14.65
CA GLN A 182 -14.96 103.46 13.93
C GLN A 182 -15.99 102.82 14.86
N LYS A 183 -15.59 101.99 15.83
CA LYS A 183 -16.47 101.45 16.87
C LYS A 183 -16.92 102.52 17.87
N GLN A 184 -16.13 103.57 18.10
CA GLN A 184 -16.55 104.73 18.88
C GLN A 184 -17.64 105.52 18.13
N ALA A 185 -17.45 105.78 16.84
CA ALA A 185 -18.48 106.37 15.97
C ALA A 185 -19.74 105.48 15.87
N GLN A 186 -19.56 104.18 15.68
CA GLN A 186 -20.65 103.20 15.67
C GLN A 186 -21.28 102.99 17.05
N SER A 187 -20.60 103.29 18.15
CA SER A 187 -21.19 103.27 19.51
C SER A 187 -22.20 104.41 19.65
N TYR A 188 -21.85 105.63 19.23
CA TYR A 188 -22.82 106.73 19.08
C TYR A 188 -23.97 106.37 18.12
N GLN A 189 -23.72 105.55 17.09
CA GLN A 189 -24.75 105.07 16.14
C GLN A 189 -25.59 103.89 16.67
N THR A 190 -25.07 103.09 17.60
CA THR A 190 -25.74 101.88 18.16
C THR A 190 -26.49 102.21 19.45
N GLN A 191 -26.13 103.31 20.13
CA GLN A 191 -27.04 104.00 21.05
C GLN A 191 -28.37 104.42 20.38
N LEU A 192 -28.45 104.41 19.05
CA LEU A 192 -29.66 104.70 18.28
C LEU A 192 -30.41 103.44 17.75
N SER A 193 -29.93 102.19 17.95
CA SER A 193 -30.60 100.99 17.40
C SER A 193 -30.19 99.60 17.98
N GLY A 194 -31.14 98.64 18.09
CA GLY A 194 -30.85 97.18 18.24
C GLY A 194 -31.94 96.27 18.88
N LYS A 195 -31.98 94.95 18.53
CA LYS A 195 -32.58 93.78 19.29
C LYS A 195 -32.55 92.37 18.59
N LYS A 196 -32.15 91.29 19.33
CA LYS A 196 -32.55 89.81 19.34
C LYS A 196 -32.15 88.74 18.24
N GLN A 197 -32.24 87.35 18.36
CA GLN A 197 -32.07 86.27 19.44
C GLN A 197 -32.47 84.73 19.08
N CYS A 198 -31.71 83.64 19.51
CA CYS A 198 -31.92 82.12 19.87
C CYS A 198 -32.72 80.97 19.07
N ILE A 199 -32.79 79.61 19.38
CA ILE A 199 -31.84 78.42 19.71
C ILE A 199 -32.50 76.93 19.97
N GLU A 200 -31.76 75.75 19.92
CA GLU A 200 -31.91 74.29 20.50
C GLU A 200 -33.05 73.21 20.14
N ASP A 201 -33.10 71.81 20.32
CA ASP A 201 -32.21 70.54 20.46
C ASP A 201 -32.90 69.06 20.29
N SER A 202 -32.51 67.89 20.95
CA SER A 202 -32.56 66.37 20.53
C SER A 202 -33.18 65.17 21.45
N SER A 203 -33.08 63.79 21.14
CA SER A 203 -33.26 62.43 21.93
C SER A 203 -34.56 61.46 21.86
N SER A 204 -34.82 60.13 22.27
CA SER A 204 -34.17 58.80 22.77
C SER A 204 -35.08 57.43 22.85
N GLU A 205 -34.69 56.23 23.46
CA GLU A 205 -35.14 54.73 23.29
C GLU A 205 -35.25 53.73 24.59
N ASP A 206 -35.56 52.36 24.80
CA ASP A 206 -36.21 51.06 24.21
C ASP A 206 -36.59 49.77 25.23
N PRO A 207 -36.43 48.36 25.09
CA PRO A 207 -37.39 47.22 25.61
C PRO A 207 -36.89 45.77 26.23
N ARG A 208 -37.75 44.72 26.66
CA ARG A 208 -37.53 43.17 26.97
C ARG A 208 -38.66 42.36 27.82
N LEU A 209 -38.78 41.02 28.25
CA LEU A 209 -38.54 39.51 27.88
C LEU A 209 -39.05 38.33 28.89
N THR A 210 -39.13 36.98 28.52
CA THR A 210 -38.89 35.59 29.26
C THR A 210 -39.92 34.50 29.88
N CYS A 211 -39.55 33.16 29.96
CA CYS A 211 -39.91 31.90 30.83
C CYS A 211 -41.13 30.86 30.62
N ASP A 212 -41.36 29.59 31.20
CA ASP A 212 -40.64 28.25 31.53
C ASP A 212 -41.55 26.98 32.06
N PRO A 213 -41.12 25.65 32.24
CA PRO A 213 -41.95 24.34 32.41
C PRO A 213 -41.64 23.16 33.52
N ASP A 214 -42.25 21.89 33.50
CA ASP A 214 -42.31 20.78 34.61
C ASP A 214 -42.35 19.17 34.25
N HIS A 215 -42.64 18.13 35.14
CA HIS A 215 -42.28 16.61 35.04
C HIS A 215 -42.96 15.39 35.91
N SER A 216 -42.82 14.03 35.57
CA SER A 216 -42.75 12.71 36.41
C SER A 216 -43.72 11.42 36.38
N CYS A 217 -43.19 10.15 36.37
CA CYS A 217 -43.67 8.80 36.91
C CYS A 217 -42.57 7.68 36.76
N GLU A 218 -42.58 6.47 37.40
CA GLU A 218 -41.35 5.59 37.36
C GLU A 218 -41.25 4.04 37.73
N THR A 219 -42.22 3.29 38.32
CA THR A 219 -41.86 1.96 38.95
C THR A 219 -42.40 0.64 38.37
N SER A 220 -43.64 0.54 37.88
CA SER A 220 -44.15 -0.69 37.24
C SER A 220 -43.50 -0.93 35.87
N GLU A 221 -43.06 0.16 35.24
CA GLU A 221 -42.39 0.22 33.94
C GLU A 221 -41.10 -0.60 33.91
N ARG A 222 -40.45 -0.86 35.05
CA ARG A 222 -39.07 -1.34 35.12
C ARG A 222 -38.89 -2.79 34.68
N ASP A 223 -39.82 -3.68 35.02
CA ASP A 223 -39.75 -5.10 34.60
C ASP A 223 -40.22 -5.27 33.14
N GLU A 224 -41.20 -4.48 32.71
CA GLU A 224 -41.61 -4.37 31.31
C GLU A 224 -40.47 -3.85 30.44
N PHE A 225 -39.74 -2.82 30.90
CA PHE A 225 -38.52 -2.28 30.31
C PHE A 225 -37.35 -3.27 30.27
N ILE A 226 -37.23 -4.19 31.24
CA ILE A 226 -36.24 -5.28 31.19
C ILE A 226 -36.62 -6.29 30.09
N ILE A 227 -37.89 -6.69 30.02
CA ILE A 227 -38.37 -7.61 28.98
C ILE A 227 -38.22 -6.98 27.58
N GLU A 228 -38.58 -5.70 27.43
CA GLU A 228 -38.48 -4.99 26.15
C GLU A 228 -37.02 -4.75 25.73
N LYS A 229 -36.11 -4.48 26.68
CA LYS A 229 -34.66 -4.48 26.43
C LYS A 229 -34.14 -5.81 25.92
N LEU A 230 -34.63 -6.93 26.46
CA LEU A 230 -34.24 -8.27 25.97
C LEU A 230 -34.78 -8.54 24.56
N LYS A 231 -36.00 -8.09 24.23
CA LYS A 231 -36.52 -8.14 22.85
C LYS A 231 -35.69 -7.27 21.89
N SER A 232 -35.37 -6.04 22.30
CA SER A 232 -34.52 -5.13 21.51
C SER A 232 -33.16 -5.75 21.24
N ALA A 233 -32.49 -6.27 22.27
CA ALA A 233 -31.19 -6.93 22.12
C ALA A 233 -31.23 -8.14 21.16
N VAL A 234 -32.28 -8.96 21.20
CA VAL A 234 -32.46 -10.09 20.25
C VAL A 234 -32.70 -9.59 18.83
N SER A 235 -33.50 -8.52 18.66
CA SER A 235 -33.73 -7.87 17.36
C SER A 235 -32.44 -7.26 16.78
N GLU A 236 -31.67 -6.55 17.61
CA GLU A 236 -30.37 -5.98 17.26
C GLU A 236 -29.35 -7.05 16.87
N ILE A 237 -29.33 -8.19 17.56
CA ILE A 237 -28.49 -9.36 17.21
C ILE A 237 -28.92 -9.95 15.85
N ALA A 238 -30.22 -10.06 15.57
CA ALA A 238 -30.72 -10.54 14.28
C ALA A 238 -30.36 -9.58 13.13
N LEU A 239 -30.55 -8.27 13.33
CA LEU A 239 -30.16 -7.23 12.37
C LEU A 239 -28.64 -7.19 12.14
N SER A 240 -27.84 -7.39 13.21
CA SER A 240 -26.38 -7.48 13.14
C SER A 240 -25.93 -8.71 12.34
N ARG A 241 -26.54 -9.88 12.58
CA ARG A 241 -26.29 -11.10 11.81
C ARG A 241 -26.58 -10.92 10.32
N ASN A 242 -27.70 -10.27 9.97
CA ASN A 242 -28.07 -10.03 8.58
C ASN A 242 -27.06 -9.10 7.88
N LYS A 243 -26.68 -7.98 8.54
CA LYS A 243 -25.64 -7.07 8.02
C LYS A 243 -24.31 -7.79 7.77
N LEU A 244 -23.86 -8.63 8.71
CA LEU A 244 -22.64 -9.44 8.54
C LEU A 244 -22.75 -10.46 7.39
N GLN A 245 -23.95 -10.98 7.11
CA GLN A 245 -24.20 -11.86 5.97
C GLN A 245 -24.11 -11.10 4.64
N ASP A 246 -24.67 -9.89 4.57
CA ASP A 246 -24.63 -9.03 3.38
C ASP A 246 -23.20 -8.51 3.10
N GLU A 247 -22.48 -8.11 4.15
CA GLU A 247 -21.05 -7.74 4.07
C GLU A 247 -20.20 -8.92 3.57
N ASN A 248 -20.46 -10.14 4.03
CA ASN A 248 -19.75 -11.34 3.56
C ASN A 248 -20.05 -11.64 2.09
N GLN A 249 -21.31 -11.52 1.65
CA GLN A 249 -21.66 -11.61 0.22
C GLN A 249 -20.95 -10.54 -0.62
N LYS A 250 -20.86 -9.30 -0.14
CA LYS A 250 -20.16 -8.21 -0.82
C LYS A 250 -18.66 -8.49 -0.93
N LEU A 251 -18.01 -8.92 0.14
CA LEU A 251 -16.60 -9.33 0.14
C LEU A 251 -16.34 -10.51 -0.81
N LEU A 252 -17.26 -11.47 -0.92
CA LEU A 252 -17.17 -12.56 -1.89
C LEU A 252 -17.26 -12.07 -3.35
N GLN A 253 -18.04 -11.02 -3.62
CA GLN A 253 -18.11 -10.38 -4.94
C GLN A 253 -16.83 -9.57 -5.23
N GLU A 254 -16.34 -8.79 -4.27
CA GLU A 254 -15.10 -8.02 -4.38
C GLU A 254 -13.88 -8.94 -4.62
N LEU A 255 -13.76 -10.05 -3.87
CA LEU A 255 -12.73 -11.07 -4.09
C LEU A 255 -12.78 -11.65 -5.51
N LYS A 256 -13.98 -11.95 -6.03
CA LYS A 256 -14.16 -12.40 -7.43
C LYS A 256 -13.84 -11.30 -8.46
N MET A 257 -13.96 -10.02 -8.11
CA MET A 257 -13.53 -8.91 -8.97
C MET A 257 -12.00 -8.80 -9.00
N TYR A 258 -11.34 -8.81 -7.84
CA TYR A 258 -9.89 -8.82 -7.75
C TYR A 258 -9.26 -10.04 -8.43
N GLN A 259 -9.85 -11.23 -8.29
CA GLN A 259 -9.37 -12.45 -8.98
C GLN A 259 -9.35 -12.28 -10.50
N ARG A 260 -10.41 -11.72 -11.10
CA ARG A 260 -10.46 -11.42 -12.55
C ARG A 260 -9.48 -10.31 -12.93
N GLN A 261 -9.26 -9.33 -12.06
CA GLN A 261 -8.28 -8.26 -12.30
C GLN A 261 -6.84 -8.81 -12.31
N CYS A 262 -6.50 -9.76 -11.44
CA CYS A 262 -5.22 -10.47 -11.50
C CYS A 262 -5.06 -11.23 -12.81
N GLN A 263 -6.06 -12.03 -13.19
CA GLN A 263 -6.05 -12.79 -14.46
C GLN A 263 -5.88 -11.87 -15.70
N ALA A 264 -6.55 -10.72 -15.73
CA ALA A 264 -6.40 -9.74 -16.80
C ALA A 264 -4.99 -9.10 -16.81
N MET A 265 -4.38 -8.87 -15.64
CA MET A 265 -3.02 -8.35 -15.52
C MET A 265 -1.97 -9.40 -15.91
N GLU A 266 -2.16 -10.66 -15.55
CA GLU A 266 -1.33 -11.80 -15.96
C GLU A 266 -1.38 -12.01 -17.49
N ALA A 267 -2.55 -11.84 -18.11
CA ALA A 267 -2.72 -11.86 -19.55
C ALA A 267 -1.95 -10.71 -20.23
N GLY A 268 -2.14 -9.46 -19.77
CA GLY A 268 -1.43 -8.30 -20.32
C GLY A 268 0.10 -8.35 -20.13
N LEU A 269 0.57 -8.89 -19.00
CA LEU A 269 2.00 -9.16 -18.78
C LEU A 269 2.54 -10.24 -19.74
N SER A 270 1.72 -11.23 -20.08
CA SER A 270 2.08 -12.27 -21.06
C SER A 270 2.13 -11.72 -22.49
N GLU A 271 1.20 -10.84 -22.85
CA GLU A 271 1.17 -10.12 -24.12
C GLU A 271 2.39 -9.22 -24.30
N VAL A 272 2.65 -8.29 -23.35
CA VAL A 272 3.83 -7.40 -23.38
C VAL A 272 5.14 -8.18 -23.41
N LYS A 273 5.23 -9.32 -22.72
CA LYS A 273 6.40 -10.21 -22.79
C LYS A 273 6.58 -10.84 -24.18
N SER A 274 5.49 -11.21 -24.86
CA SER A 274 5.55 -11.72 -26.23
C SER A 274 5.95 -10.64 -27.24
N GLU A 275 5.48 -9.40 -27.04
CA GLU A 275 5.88 -8.25 -27.84
C GLU A 275 7.37 -7.93 -27.66
N LEU A 276 7.86 -7.91 -26.42
CA LEU A 276 9.29 -7.72 -26.12
C LEU A 276 10.16 -8.77 -26.80
N GLN A 277 9.77 -10.05 -26.74
CA GLN A 277 10.47 -11.12 -27.45
C GLN A 277 10.50 -10.87 -28.97
N SER A 278 9.38 -10.45 -29.57
CA SER A 278 9.34 -10.15 -31.01
C SER A 278 10.22 -8.95 -31.41
N ARG A 279 10.34 -7.94 -30.54
CA ARG A 279 11.23 -6.78 -30.71
C ARG A 279 12.70 -7.20 -30.59
N ASP A 280 13.04 -8.04 -29.62
CA ASP A 280 14.39 -8.61 -29.47
C ASP A 280 14.76 -9.50 -30.67
N ASP A 281 13.80 -10.23 -31.24
CA ASP A 281 13.98 -11.05 -32.44
C ASP A 281 14.27 -10.19 -33.67
N LEU A 282 13.50 -9.10 -33.86
CA LEU A 282 13.73 -8.11 -34.92
C LEU A 282 15.09 -7.40 -34.76
N LEU A 283 15.50 -7.03 -33.54
CA LEU A 283 16.80 -6.43 -33.29
C LEU A 283 17.97 -7.35 -33.67
N ARG A 284 17.84 -8.67 -33.45
CA ARG A 284 18.86 -9.64 -33.89
C ARG A 284 18.94 -9.77 -35.41
N ILE A 285 17.83 -9.59 -36.13
CA ILE A 285 17.82 -9.54 -37.61
C ILE A 285 18.56 -8.28 -38.09
N ILE A 286 18.21 -7.10 -37.57
CA ILE A 286 18.84 -5.81 -37.94
C ILE A 286 20.35 -5.80 -37.62
N GLU A 287 20.77 -6.37 -36.49
CA GLU A 287 22.19 -6.56 -36.14
C GLU A 287 22.91 -7.42 -37.19
N MET A 288 22.31 -8.53 -37.62
CA MET A 288 22.87 -9.43 -38.62
C MET A 288 22.95 -8.78 -40.01
N GLU A 289 21.94 -8.00 -40.41
CA GLU A 289 21.94 -7.20 -41.65
C GLU A 289 23.03 -6.12 -41.62
N ARG A 290 23.20 -5.39 -40.50
CA ARG A 290 24.29 -4.42 -40.36
C ARG A 290 25.67 -5.07 -40.50
N LEU A 291 25.85 -6.27 -39.94
CA LEU A 291 27.08 -7.07 -40.06
C LEU A 291 27.26 -7.68 -41.46
N GLN A 292 26.21 -7.83 -42.27
CA GLN A 292 26.32 -8.16 -43.69
C GLN A 292 26.74 -6.93 -44.51
N LEU A 293 26.02 -5.82 -44.39
CA LEU A 293 26.31 -4.58 -45.12
C LEU A 293 27.73 -4.07 -44.86
N HIS A 294 28.22 -4.19 -43.62
CA HIS A 294 29.61 -3.82 -43.30
C HIS A 294 30.65 -4.70 -44.03
N ARG A 295 30.37 -6.01 -44.21
CA ARG A 295 31.22 -6.93 -44.99
C ARG A 295 31.11 -6.69 -46.51
N GLU A 296 30.03 -6.09 -47.00
CA GLU A 296 29.89 -5.70 -48.40
C GLU A 296 30.60 -4.37 -48.69
N LEU A 297 30.49 -3.38 -47.80
CA LEU A 297 31.23 -2.12 -47.89
C LEU A 297 32.75 -2.31 -47.90
N LEU A 298 33.28 -3.23 -47.09
CA LEU A 298 34.70 -3.60 -47.09
C LEU A 298 35.18 -4.05 -48.49
N LYS A 299 34.46 -4.98 -49.13
CA LYS A 299 34.76 -5.46 -50.48
C LYS A 299 34.70 -4.34 -51.53
N ILE A 300 33.74 -3.41 -51.41
CA ILE A 300 33.62 -2.27 -52.34
C ILE A 300 34.82 -1.33 -52.20
N GLY A 301 35.28 -1.06 -50.97
CA GLY A 301 36.47 -0.24 -50.71
C GLY A 301 37.75 -0.84 -51.28
N GLU A 302 37.93 -2.16 -51.18
CA GLU A 302 39.03 -2.90 -51.80
C GLU A 302 39.03 -2.70 -53.33
N CYS A 303 37.87 -2.84 -53.99
CA CYS A 303 37.75 -2.60 -55.43
C CYS A 303 38.10 -1.15 -55.82
N GLN A 304 37.59 -0.15 -55.12
CA GLN A 304 37.82 1.27 -55.45
C GLN A 304 39.30 1.67 -55.37
N ASN A 305 40.06 1.13 -54.41
CA ASN A 305 41.48 1.43 -54.24
C ASN A 305 42.32 0.95 -55.46
N THR A 306 41.94 -0.18 -56.07
CA THR A 306 42.56 -0.66 -57.33
C THR A 306 42.22 0.19 -58.57
N GLN A 307 41.20 1.05 -58.48
CA GLN A 307 40.78 1.95 -59.56
C GLN A 307 41.42 3.34 -59.41
N GLU A 308 41.50 3.87 -58.18
CA GLU A 308 42.04 5.22 -57.94
C GLU A 308 43.56 5.29 -58.16
N SER A 309 44.28 4.20 -57.83
CA SER A 309 45.71 4.04 -58.11
C SER A 309 46.09 4.17 -59.60
N LYS A 310 45.15 3.97 -60.53
CA LYS A 310 45.35 4.21 -61.98
C LYS A 310 45.18 5.67 -62.41
N LYS A 311 44.56 6.54 -61.61
CA LYS A 311 44.17 7.90 -62.03
C LYS A 311 45.18 9.01 -61.71
N ARG A 312 46.21 8.74 -60.90
CA ARG A 312 47.13 9.78 -60.38
C ARG A 312 48.32 10.13 -61.31
N LEU A 313 48.22 9.87 -62.62
CA LEU A 313 49.37 9.92 -63.55
C LEU A 313 49.39 11.08 -64.56
N GLU A 314 48.36 11.92 -64.64
CA GLU A 314 48.27 13.02 -65.63
C GLU A 314 48.26 14.43 -64.98
N SER A 315 48.51 15.46 -65.80
CA SER A 315 49.28 16.66 -65.39
C SER A 315 48.73 17.99 -66.01
N PRO A 316 49.31 19.20 -65.79
CA PRO A 316 48.51 20.28 -65.17
C PRO A 316 48.77 21.73 -65.74
N TYR A 317 48.40 22.78 -64.98
CA TYR A 317 48.80 24.22 -65.16
C TYR A 317 48.26 24.92 -66.45
N SER A 318 48.18 26.27 -66.61
CA SER A 318 48.36 27.48 -65.76
C SER A 318 47.59 28.68 -66.36
N PRO A 319 47.38 29.82 -65.64
CA PRO A 319 46.69 31.03 -66.17
C PRO A 319 47.65 32.17 -66.60
N SER A 320 47.11 33.26 -67.16
CA SER A 320 47.86 34.51 -67.45
C SER A 320 46.99 35.78 -67.39
N THR A 321 47.62 36.96 -67.36
CA THR A 321 47.04 38.26 -66.96
C THR A 321 47.08 39.33 -68.04
N LYS A 322 46.32 40.43 -67.86
CA LYS A 322 46.74 41.82 -68.17
C LYS A 322 45.76 42.87 -67.61
N GLU A 323 46.31 44.01 -67.21
CA GLU A 323 45.60 45.13 -66.58
C GLU A 323 46.33 46.44 -66.93
N PRO A 324 45.79 47.24 -67.86
CA PRO A 324 45.71 48.68 -67.60
C PRO A 324 44.46 49.39 -68.16
N GLU A 325 43.59 48.72 -68.94
CA GLU A 325 42.41 49.36 -69.56
C GLU A 325 41.34 49.80 -68.55
N ARG A 326 41.38 49.27 -67.31
CA ARG A 326 40.31 49.38 -66.32
C ARG A 326 39.94 50.85 -66.02
N LYS A 327 40.93 51.70 -65.75
CA LYS A 327 40.74 53.07 -65.23
C LYS A 327 40.10 54.10 -66.18
N ARG A 328 39.89 53.77 -67.47
CA ARG A 328 39.07 54.59 -68.39
C ARG A 328 37.73 53.93 -68.73
N LYS A 329 37.58 52.63 -68.47
CA LYS A 329 36.29 51.93 -68.51
C LYS A 329 35.50 52.16 -67.22
N GLU A 330 36.15 52.19 -66.05
CA GLU A 330 35.55 52.41 -64.72
C GLU A 330 34.55 53.57 -64.63
N LEU A 331 34.86 54.74 -65.21
CA LEU A 331 33.97 55.91 -65.15
C LEU A 331 32.74 55.82 -66.08
N PHE A 332 32.81 55.03 -67.15
CA PHE A 332 31.66 54.75 -68.02
C PHE A 332 30.91 53.48 -67.60
N SER A 333 31.58 52.53 -66.93
CA SER A 333 30.91 51.37 -66.34
C SER A 333 30.03 51.81 -65.18
N VAL A 334 30.47 52.70 -64.26
CA VAL A 334 29.63 53.22 -63.17
C VAL A 334 28.26 53.77 -63.63
N THR A 335 28.17 54.39 -64.80
CA THR A 335 26.87 54.87 -65.36
C THR A 335 26.06 53.76 -66.05
N LEU A 336 26.73 52.77 -66.65
CA LEU A 336 26.08 51.60 -67.28
C LEU A 336 25.71 50.51 -66.26
N ASP A 337 26.39 50.48 -65.12
CA ASP A 337 26.20 49.58 -63.99
C ASP A 337 25.08 50.05 -63.07
N GLN A 338 24.52 51.26 -63.22
CA GLN A 338 23.35 51.69 -62.44
C GLN A 338 22.15 50.71 -62.57
N PRO A 339 21.68 50.31 -63.77
CA PRO A 339 20.68 49.23 -63.92
C PRO A 339 21.20 47.83 -63.56
N ASN A 340 22.51 47.65 -63.37
CA ASN A 340 23.14 46.40 -62.93
C ASN A 340 23.10 46.28 -61.39
N HIS A 341 23.44 47.37 -60.69
CA HIS A 341 23.23 47.57 -59.26
C HIS A 341 21.75 47.53 -58.89
N GLU A 342 20.85 48.09 -59.71
CA GLU A 342 19.40 47.98 -59.46
C GLU A 342 18.89 46.55 -59.63
N LYS A 343 19.44 45.77 -60.57
CA LYS A 343 19.17 44.32 -60.68
C LYS A 343 19.70 43.55 -59.48
N GLU A 344 20.94 43.78 -59.06
CA GLU A 344 21.52 43.12 -57.89
C GLU A 344 20.82 43.54 -56.58
N LEU A 345 20.39 44.80 -56.44
CA LEU A 345 19.56 45.25 -55.30
C LEU A 345 18.19 44.59 -55.29
N ASN A 346 17.51 44.46 -56.44
CA ASN A 346 16.24 43.74 -56.52
C ASN A 346 16.41 42.22 -56.32
N LYS A 347 17.53 41.65 -56.74
CA LYS A 347 17.91 40.25 -56.50
C LYS A 347 18.19 39.99 -55.01
N ILE A 348 18.99 40.83 -54.35
CA ILE A 348 19.21 40.81 -52.89
C ILE A 348 17.87 41.00 -52.15
N ARG A 349 17.00 41.92 -52.59
CA ARG A 349 15.66 42.10 -52.03
C ARG A 349 14.78 40.84 -52.19
N SER A 350 14.81 40.19 -53.35
CA SER A 350 14.07 38.93 -53.56
C SER A 350 14.64 37.77 -52.75
N GLN A 351 15.96 37.71 -52.57
CA GLN A 351 16.61 36.73 -51.70
C GLN A 351 16.23 36.95 -50.24
N LEU A 352 16.26 38.20 -49.76
CA LEU A 352 15.81 38.55 -48.41
C LEU A 352 14.35 38.17 -48.18
N TYR A 353 13.43 38.45 -49.11
CA TYR A 353 12.03 38.01 -48.96
C TYR A 353 11.89 36.49 -48.94
N GLN A 354 12.64 35.77 -49.78
CA GLN A 354 12.60 34.30 -49.84
C GLN A 354 13.24 33.65 -48.60
N GLU A 355 14.27 34.27 -48.04
CA GLU A 355 14.95 33.85 -46.80
C GLU A 355 14.11 34.21 -45.55
N GLU A 356 13.42 35.35 -45.55
CA GLU A 356 12.45 35.76 -44.52
C GLU A 356 11.21 34.86 -44.51
N GLU A 357 10.67 34.48 -45.69
CA GLU A 357 9.57 33.51 -45.81
C GLU A 357 10.01 32.10 -45.37
N TYR A 358 11.23 31.67 -45.74
CA TYR A 358 11.80 30.41 -45.27
C TYR A 358 11.97 30.39 -43.76
N HIS A 359 12.57 31.44 -43.17
CA HIS A 359 12.71 31.59 -41.72
C HIS A 359 11.37 31.68 -41.00
N GLY A 360 10.36 32.32 -41.60
CA GLY A 360 8.98 32.28 -41.12
C GLY A 360 8.44 30.85 -41.03
N SER A 361 8.69 30.01 -42.05
CA SER A 361 8.25 28.61 -42.08
C SER A 361 8.98 27.71 -41.07
N GLU A 362 10.27 27.96 -40.79
CA GLU A 362 11.03 27.26 -39.74
C GLU A 362 10.54 27.70 -38.35
N GLN A 363 10.35 29.00 -38.14
CA GLN A 363 9.88 29.54 -36.86
C GLN A 363 8.43 29.10 -36.55
N GLU A 364 7.59 28.93 -37.57
CA GLU A 364 6.24 28.35 -37.41
C GLU A 364 6.30 26.86 -37.06
N ARG A 365 7.17 26.08 -37.71
CA ARG A 365 7.44 24.68 -37.32
C ARG A 365 7.88 24.58 -35.86
N MET A 366 8.80 25.43 -35.42
CA MET A 366 9.23 25.50 -34.01
C MET A 366 8.09 25.90 -33.06
N ARG A 367 7.20 26.84 -33.46
CA ARG A 367 6.03 27.21 -32.64
C ARG A 367 5.06 26.04 -32.47
N ASN A 368 4.83 25.27 -33.53
CA ASN A 368 3.96 24.09 -33.49
C ASN A 368 4.59 22.99 -32.63
N GLU A 369 5.87 22.65 -32.85
CA GLU A 369 6.59 21.64 -32.05
C GLU A 369 6.64 22.01 -30.55
N ILE A 370 6.84 23.28 -30.21
CA ILE A 370 6.75 23.78 -28.82
C ILE A 370 5.33 23.63 -28.26
N SER A 371 4.28 23.82 -29.08
CA SER A 371 2.88 23.68 -28.66
C SER A 371 2.54 22.20 -28.42
N ASP A 372 2.88 21.32 -29.35
CA ASP A 372 2.70 19.87 -29.26
C ASP A 372 3.40 19.30 -28.01
N LEU A 373 4.65 19.69 -27.75
CA LEU A 373 5.41 19.30 -26.56
C LEU A 373 4.81 19.87 -25.26
N THR A 374 4.16 21.04 -25.31
CA THR A 374 3.48 21.62 -24.15
C THR A 374 2.18 20.88 -23.82
N GLU A 375 1.40 20.48 -24.84
CA GLU A 375 0.20 19.66 -24.65
C GLU A 375 0.58 18.24 -24.17
N GLU A 376 1.61 17.61 -24.74
CA GLU A 376 2.09 16.30 -24.30
C GLU A 376 2.60 16.33 -22.84
N LEU A 377 3.29 17.41 -22.44
CA LEU A 377 3.69 17.65 -21.05
C LEU A 377 2.48 17.74 -20.13
N HIS A 378 1.48 18.55 -20.48
CA HIS A 378 0.28 18.72 -19.66
C HIS A 378 -0.52 17.41 -19.53
N GLN A 379 -0.63 16.63 -20.61
CA GLN A 379 -1.27 15.32 -20.57
C GLN A 379 -0.50 14.31 -19.70
N LYS A 380 0.84 14.40 -19.64
CA LYS A 380 1.68 13.66 -18.69
C LYS A 380 1.42 14.10 -17.24
N GLU A 381 1.30 15.39 -16.96
CA GLU A 381 0.94 15.92 -15.62
C GLU A 381 -0.42 15.39 -15.14
N ILE A 382 -1.45 15.45 -15.99
CA ILE A 382 -2.80 14.90 -15.70
C ILE A 382 -2.73 13.40 -15.40
N THR A 383 -1.93 12.66 -16.18
CA THR A 383 -1.72 11.21 -16.00
C THR A 383 -1.02 10.92 -14.67
N ILE A 384 0.04 11.66 -14.34
CA ILE A 384 0.78 11.53 -13.07
C ILE A 384 -0.16 11.85 -11.88
N ALA A 385 -0.91 12.95 -11.93
CA ALA A 385 -1.85 13.32 -10.87
C ALA A 385 -2.93 12.24 -10.66
N THR A 386 -3.41 11.62 -11.74
CA THR A 386 -4.38 10.52 -11.70
C THR A 386 -3.78 9.26 -11.07
N ILE A 387 -2.54 8.90 -11.43
CA ILE A 387 -1.82 7.76 -10.84
C ILE A 387 -1.52 8.01 -9.36
N MET A 388 -1.07 9.20 -8.98
CA MET A 388 -0.83 9.58 -7.57
C MET A 388 -2.12 9.49 -6.73
N LYS A 389 -3.25 9.98 -7.26
CA LYS A 389 -4.56 9.86 -6.60
C LYS A 389 -4.97 8.40 -6.40
N LYS A 390 -4.68 7.52 -7.36
CA LYS A 390 -4.92 6.07 -7.24
C LYS A 390 -3.98 5.40 -6.23
N ALA A 391 -2.71 5.77 -6.20
CA ALA A 391 -1.73 5.28 -5.24
C ALA A 391 -2.13 5.62 -3.79
N ALA A 392 -2.47 6.89 -3.51
CA ALA A 392 -2.89 7.34 -2.19
C ALA A 392 -4.18 6.65 -1.68
N LEU A 393 -5.07 6.20 -2.58
CA LEU A 393 -6.23 5.38 -2.23
C LEU A 393 -5.83 3.95 -1.85
N LEU A 394 -4.90 3.34 -2.59
CA LEU A 394 -4.39 1.99 -2.31
C LEU A 394 -3.55 1.95 -1.02
N GLU A 395 -2.73 2.96 -0.75
CA GLU A 395 -2.02 3.13 0.52
C GLU A 395 -3.00 3.18 1.71
N ARG A 396 -4.11 3.92 1.56
CA ARG A 396 -5.15 4.02 2.59
C ARG A 396 -5.86 2.68 2.80
N GLN A 397 -6.15 1.94 1.74
CA GLN A 397 -6.72 0.59 1.83
C GLN A 397 -5.77 -0.37 2.56
N LEU A 398 -4.51 -0.47 2.11
CA LEU A 398 -3.51 -1.34 2.72
C LEU A 398 -3.29 -1.03 4.20
N LYS A 399 -3.32 0.25 4.59
CA LYS A 399 -3.21 0.65 6.00
C LYS A 399 -4.38 0.15 6.85
N MET A 400 -5.61 0.18 6.33
CA MET A 400 -6.79 -0.37 7.01
C MET A 400 -6.74 -1.91 7.08
N GLU A 401 -6.29 -2.58 6.01
CA GLU A 401 -6.11 -4.04 6.01
C GLU A 401 -5.05 -4.51 7.01
N LEU A 402 -3.96 -3.75 7.18
CA LEU A 402 -2.95 -4.00 8.20
C LEU A 402 -3.54 -3.84 9.61
N GLU A 403 -4.24 -2.74 9.89
CA GLU A 403 -4.89 -2.50 11.20
C GLU A 403 -5.92 -3.59 11.54
N ILE A 404 -6.65 -4.11 10.55
CA ILE A 404 -7.55 -5.26 10.71
C ILE A 404 -6.77 -6.55 11.03
N LYS A 405 -5.66 -6.81 10.32
CA LYS A 405 -4.79 -7.99 10.57
C LYS A 405 -4.14 -7.94 11.96
N GLU A 406 -3.69 -6.76 12.42
CA GLU A 406 -3.17 -6.56 13.79
C GLU A 406 -4.23 -6.86 14.84
N LYS A 407 -5.46 -6.34 14.67
CA LYS A 407 -6.61 -6.63 15.57
C LYS A 407 -7.00 -8.11 15.57
N MET A 408 -6.87 -8.81 14.43
CA MET A 408 -7.10 -10.26 14.34
C MET A 408 -5.98 -11.05 15.05
N LEU A 409 -4.72 -10.65 14.89
CA LEU A 409 -3.56 -11.30 15.51
C LEU A 409 -3.60 -11.13 17.04
N ALA A 410 -3.97 -9.95 17.55
CA ALA A 410 -4.19 -9.72 18.97
C ALA A 410 -5.32 -10.61 19.55
N LYS A 411 -6.43 -10.78 18.81
CA LYS A 411 -7.49 -11.73 19.21
C LYS A 411 -7.00 -13.18 19.25
N GLN A 412 -6.17 -13.59 18.28
CA GLN A 412 -5.59 -14.94 18.28
C GLN A 412 -4.68 -15.15 19.49
N GLN A 413 -3.80 -14.20 19.82
CA GLN A 413 -2.92 -14.29 21.00
C GLN A 413 -3.72 -14.45 22.31
N VAL A 414 -4.82 -13.70 22.48
CA VAL A 414 -5.72 -13.86 23.64
C VAL A 414 -6.40 -15.23 23.66
N SER A 415 -6.77 -15.78 22.50
CA SER A 415 -7.34 -17.12 22.38
C SER A 415 -6.32 -18.21 22.75
N ASP A 416 -5.09 -18.11 22.22
CA ASP A 416 -3.98 -19.02 22.54
C ASP A 416 -3.60 -18.97 24.02
N MET A 417 -3.63 -17.79 24.66
CA MET A 417 -3.42 -17.64 26.10
C MET A 417 -4.53 -18.34 26.90
N ARG A 418 -5.80 -18.16 26.54
CA ARG A 418 -6.93 -18.85 27.19
C ARG A 418 -6.84 -20.36 27.02
N TYR A 419 -6.52 -20.83 25.82
CA TYR A 419 -6.34 -22.25 25.53
C TYR A 419 -5.15 -22.85 26.32
N LYS A 420 -4.03 -22.14 26.44
CA LYS A 420 -2.90 -22.54 27.30
C LYS A 420 -3.31 -22.61 28.77
N ALA A 421 -4.07 -21.64 29.28
CA ALA A 421 -4.57 -21.64 30.66
C ALA A 421 -5.50 -22.85 30.94
N VAL A 422 -6.50 -23.08 30.07
CA VAL A 422 -7.41 -24.24 30.16
C VAL A 422 -6.63 -25.56 30.02
N ARG A 423 -5.58 -25.61 29.20
CA ARG A 423 -4.68 -26.78 29.13
C ARG A 423 -3.94 -26.99 30.44
N THR A 424 -3.35 -25.96 31.05
CA THR A 424 -2.67 -26.10 32.35
C THR A 424 -3.63 -26.47 33.48
N GLU A 425 -4.86 -25.95 33.46
CA GLU A 425 -5.92 -26.33 34.39
C GLU A 425 -6.31 -27.80 34.23
N ASN A 426 -6.51 -28.28 32.99
CA ASN A 426 -6.78 -29.70 32.72
C ASN A 426 -5.61 -30.61 33.16
N THR A 427 -4.36 -30.19 32.94
CA THR A 427 -3.18 -30.93 33.44
C THR A 427 -3.14 -30.96 34.97
N HIS A 428 -3.46 -29.84 35.63
CA HIS A 428 -3.53 -29.77 37.09
C HIS A 428 -4.66 -30.63 37.66
N LEU A 429 -5.86 -30.57 37.07
CA LEU A 429 -7.00 -31.43 37.44
C LEU A 429 -6.69 -32.90 37.21
N LYS A 430 -6.02 -33.27 36.10
CA LYS A 430 -5.52 -34.63 35.88
C LYS A 430 -4.52 -35.05 36.97
N GLY A 431 -3.60 -34.16 37.35
CA GLY A 431 -2.68 -34.39 38.47
C GLY A 431 -3.37 -34.54 39.84
N MET A 432 -4.44 -33.77 40.09
CA MET A 432 -5.26 -33.88 41.31
C MET A 432 -6.13 -35.14 41.36
N MET A 433 -6.56 -35.66 40.20
CA MET A 433 -7.17 -36.99 40.11
C MET A 433 -6.13 -38.11 40.29
N GLY A 434 -4.84 -37.81 40.11
CA GLY A 434 -3.72 -38.75 40.21
C GLY A 434 -3.68 -39.75 39.06
N ASP A 435 -2.72 -40.68 39.11
CA ASP A 435 -2.71 -41.86 38.25
C ASP A 435 -3.77 -42.87 38.72
N LEU A 436 -5.04 -42.49 38.54
CA LEU A 436 -6.17 -43.40 38.55
C LEU A 436 -6.10 -44.31 37.32
N ASP A 437 -5.26 -45.34 37.43
CA ASP A 437 -5.28 -46.54 36.61
C ASP A 437 -6.74 -47.03 36.47
N PRO A 438 -7.33 -46.99 35.27
CA PRO A 438 -8.72 -47.41 35.06
C PRO A 438 -8.99 -48.84 35.51
N GLY A 439 -7.96 -49.71 35.51
CA GLY A 439 -8.05 -51.10 35.97
C GLY A 439 -8.25 -51.26 37.48
N ARG A 440 -8.08 -50.21 38.30
CA ARG A 440 -8.22 -50.30 39.77
C ARG A 440 -9.57 -49.83 40.32
N TYR A 441 -10.41 -49.16 39.52
CA TYR A 441 -11.73 -48.73 39.98
C TYR A 441 -12.79 -49.86 39.99
N THR A 442 -12.43 -51.09 39.61
CA THR A 442 -13.29 -52.29 39.66
C THR A 442 -12.98 -53.21 40.85
N SER A 443 -11.85 -53.01 41.54
CA SER A 443 -11.28 -53.98 42.49
C SER A 443 -11.03 -53.38 43.90
N MET A 444 -11.93 -52.50 44.36
CA MET A 444 -11.90 -51.96 45.73
C MET A 444 -13.29 -51.98 46.36
N ASP A 445 -13.59 -53.02 47.14
CA ASP A 445 -14.71 -53.18 48.08
C ASP A 445 -16.11 -52.71 47.63
N PHE A 446 -16.41 -52.87 46.33
CA PHE A 446 -17.78 -52.71 45.82
C PHE A 446 -18.75 -53.60 46.59
N THR A 447 -18.39 -54.86 46.87
CA THR A 447 -19.24 -55.83 47.57
C THR A 447 -19.95 -55.25 48.80
N ASN A 448 -19.25 -54.57 49.71
CA ASN A 448 -19.83 -54.05 50.95
C ASN A 448 -20.75 -52.82 50.71
N ARG A 449 -20.36 -51.94 49.77
CA ARG A 449 -21.19 -50.79 49.35
C ARG A 449 -22.41 -51.23 48.52
N GLU A 450 -22.25 -52.25 47.70
CA GLU A 450 -23.31 -52.82 46.87
C GLU A 450 -24.32 -53.60 47.71
N HIS A 451 -23.87 -54.39 48.69
CA HIS A 451 -24.77 -55.11 49.61
C HIS A 451 -25.56 -54.13 50.49
N SER A 452 -24.94 -53.06 50.99
CA SER A 452 -25.66 -52.02 51.74
C SER A 452 -26.62 -51.21 50.86
N ARG A 453 -26.28 -50.95 49.59
CA ARG A 453 -27.23 -50.40 48.59
C ARG A 453 -28.40 -51.34 48.31
N HIS A 454 -28.17 -52.61 47.98
CA HIS A 454 -29.23 -53.60 47.75
C HIS A 454 -30.11 -53.79 48.99
N THR A 455 -29.54 -53.85 50.19
CA THR A 455 -30.30 -53.92 51.44
C THR A 455 -31.17 -52.67 51.66
N SER A 456 -30.68 -51.50 51.25
CA SER A 456 -31.44 -50.24 51.33
C SER A 456 -32.53 -50.15 50.26
N ILE A 457 -32.24 -50.61 49.04
CA ILE A 457 -33.19 -50.68 47.92
C ILE A 457 -34.33 -51.65 48.27
N ASN A 458 -34.04 -52.88 48.68
CA ASN A 458 -35.07 -53.85 49.08
C ASN A 458 -35.96 -53.33 50.24
N LYS A 459 -35.38 -52.57 51.19
CA LYS A 459 -36.16 -51.89 52.25
C LYS A 459 -37.07 -50.81 51.67
N LEU A 460 -36.55 -49.93 50.81
CA LEU A 460 -37.32 -48.87 50.17
C LEU A 460 -38.39 -49.40 49.23
N GLU A 461 -38.15 -50.51 48.53
CA GLU A 461 -39.13 -51.20 47.69
C GLU A 461 -40.24 -51.84 48.53
N TYR A 462 -39.89 -52.52 49.64
CA TYR A 462 -40.88 -53.04 50.58
C TYR A 462 -41.72 -51.91 51.21
N GLU A 463 -41.12 -50.78 51.55
CA GLU A 463 -41.87 -49.60 52.00
C GLU A 463 -42.71 -48.96 50.88
N ASN A 464 -42.23 -48.93 49.63
CA ASN A 464 -42.99 -48.45 48.48
C ASN A 464 -44.23 -49.32 48.25
N GLU A 465 -44.08 -50.65 48.31
CA GLU A 465 -45.16 -51.59 48.10
C GLU A 465 -46.15 -51.61 49.28
N ARG A 466 -45.66 -51.38 50.51
CA ARG A 466 -46.51 -51.09 51.67
C ARG A 466 -47.31 -49.80 51.48
N LEU A 467 -46.65 -48.71 51.07
CA LEU A 467 -47.29 -47.41 50.81
C LEU A 467 -48.27 -47.47 49.63
N ARG A 468 -48.00 -48.26 48.58
CA ARG A 468 -48.94 -48.53 47.48
C ARG A 468 -50.17 -49.30 47.98
N ASN A 469 -49.98 -50.32 48.81
CA ASN A 469 -51.07 -51.04 49.47
C ASN A 469 -51.88 -50.12 50.39
N ASP A 470 -51.23 -49.23 51.14
CA ASP A 470 -51.92 -48.29 52.04
C ASP A 470 -52.61 -47.15 51.27
N LEU A 471 -52.07 -46.72 50.12
CA LEU A 471 -52.76 -45.84 49.16
C LEU A 471 -53.96 -46.54 48.50
N ALA A 472 -53.86 -47.83 48.19
CA ALA A 472 -54.98 -48.63 47.67
C ALA A 472 -56.07 -48.79 48.73
N LYS A 473 -55.72 -49.07 49.98
CA LYS A 473 -56.64 -49.07 51.13
C LYS A 473 -57.26 -47.69 51.36
N LEU A 474 -56.49 -46.59 51.26
CA LEU A 474 -57.00 -45.23 51.39
C LEU A 474 -58.02 -44.90 50.29
N ARG A 475 -57.74 -45.24 49.04
CA ARG A 475 -58.68 -45.13 47.91
C ARG A 475 -59.94 -45.97 48.15
N ALA A 476 -59.80 -47.21 48.61
CA ALA A 476 -60.93 -48.07 48.97
C ALA A 476 -61.73 -47.56 50.19
N SER A 477 -61.09 -46.82 51.11
CA SER A 477 -61.72 -46.24 52.30
C SER A 477 -62.55 -44.97 52.05
N GLY A 478 -62.66 -44.53 50.79
CA GLY A 478 -63.61 -43.48 50.39
C GLY A 478 -63.28 -42.05 50.83
N LYS A 479 -62.03 -41.75 51.21
CA LYS A 479 -61.60 -40.39 51.62
C LYS A 479 -60.81 -39.67 50.54
N SER A 480 -61.54 -39.04 49.61
CA SER A 480 -60.98 -38.17 48.59
C SER A 480 -60.57 -36.80 49.16
N ALA A 481 -59.27 -36.63 49.42
CA ALA A 481 -58.62 -35.32 49.33
C ALA A 481 -58.08 -35.13 47.90
N TRP A 482 -57.90 -33.87 47.45
CA TRP A 482 -57.46 -33.49 46.09
C TRP A 482 -58.49 -33.60 44.95
N ALA A 483 -59.74 -33.24 45.21
CA ALA A 483 -60.63 -32.77 44.15
C ALA A 483 -60.38 -31.27 43.88
N ASN A 484 -59.41 -30.92 43.01
CA ASN A 484 -59.27 -29.60 42.34
C ASN A 484 -58.05 -29.55 41.39
N GLN A 485 -58.00 -30.40 40.35
CA GLN A 485 -56.93 -30.35 39.34
C GLN A 485 -57.43 -30.29 37.88
N ASN A 486 -58.75 -30.22 37.67
CA ASN A 486 -59.36 -30.34 36.35
C ASN A 486 -59.73 -29.00 35.66
N THR A 487 -59.41 -27.85 36.27
CA THR A 487 -59.77 -26.51 35.75
C THR A 487 -58.64 -25.79 34.99
N TYR A 488 -57.39 -26.27 35.08
CA TYR A 488 -56.24 -25.60 34.46
C TYR A 488 -55.97 -26.04 33.01
N GLU A 489 -56.18 -27.33 32.68
CA GLU A 489 -55.96 -27.84 31.32
C GLU A 489 -57.03 -27.39 30.31
N GLU A 490 -58.25 -27.11 30.76
CA GLU A 490 -59.38 -26.85 29.88
C GLU A 490 -59.35 -25.42 29.30
N MET A 491 -58.88 -24.44 30.08
CA MET A 491 -58.66 -23.06 29.62
C MET A 491 -57.60 -22.99 28.51
N GLY A 492 -56.50 -23.75 28.65
CA GLY A 492 -55.38 -23.73 27.69
C GLY A 492 -55.72 -24.33 26.32
N ARG A 493 -56.70 -25.24 26.24
CA ARG A 493 -57.14 -25.81 24.95
C ARG A 493 -58.07 -24.85 24.19
N TYR A 494 -58.81 -23.98 24.89
CA TYR A 494 -59.74 -23.02 24.27
C TYR A 494 -59.03 -21.81 23.64
N THR A 495 -57.95 -21.31 24.24
CA THR A 495 -57.18 -20.17 23.72
C THR A 495 -56.44 -20.51 22.42
N TYR A 496 -55.76 -21.67 22.39
CA TYR A 496 -54.99 -22.12 21.23
C TYR A 496 -55.87 -22.35 19.98
N GLN A 497 -57.11 -22.80 20.15
CA GLN A 497 -58.04 -23.04 19.04
C GLN A 497 -58.66 -21.76 18.44
N ASN A 498 -58.61 -20.64 19.16
CA ASN A 498 -59.09 -19.35 18.65
C ASN A 498 -58.02 -18.59 17.84
N GLN A 499 -56.74 -18.70 18.18
CA GLN A 499 -55.66 -18.01 17.44
C GLN A 499 -55.56 -18.50 15.98
N ILE A 500 -55.61 -19.82 15.77
CA ILE A 500 -55.58 -20.45 14.43
C ILE A 500 -56.79 -20.05 13.54
N LYS A 501 -57.85 -19.46 14.11
CA LYS A 501 -59.02 -18.98 13.36
C LYS A 501 -58.93 -17.51 12.94
N MET A 502 -58.14 -16.68 13.63
CA MET A 502 -57.88 -15.28 13.21
C MET A 502 -56.93 -15.23 12.01
N GLU A 503 -55.87 -16.04 12.05
CA GLU A 503 -54.76 -16.06 11.09
C GLU A 503 -55.16 -16.43 9.65
N LYS A 504 -56.39 -16.94 9.44
CA LYS A 504 -56.90 -17.37 8.11
C LYS A 504 -57.79 -16.35 7.40
N HIS A 505 -57.89 -15.11 7.89
CA HIS A 505 -58.82 -14.12 7.35
C HIS A 505 -58.22 -12.83 6.77
N GLU A 506 -56.92 -12.54 6.92
CA GLU A 506 -56.29 -11.33 6.34
C GLU A 506 -55.71 -11.53 4.92
N ASP A 507 -55.43 -12.76 4.50
CA ASP A 507 -54.82 -13.13 3.20
C ASP A 507 -55.76 -12.94 1.97
N ARG A 508 -56.71 -12.00 2.02
CA ARG A 508 -57.70 -11.75 0.96
C ARG A 508 -58.01 -10.27 0.67
N LEU A 509 -57.09 -9.33 0.91
CA LEU A 509 -57.25 -7.97 0.41
C LEU A 509 -55.95 -7.20 0.09
N SER A 510 -55.36 -7.45 -1.09
CA SER A 510 -54.58 -6.46 -1.85
C SER A 510 -54.28 -6.94 -3.28
N GLN A 511 -55.18 -6.63 -4.20
CA GLN A 511 -54.98 -6.74 -5.64
C GLN A 511 -54.90 -5.32 -6.22
N ASP A 512 -53.77 -4.92 -6.82
CA ASP A 512 -53.67 -4.58 -8.25
C ASP A 512 -52.24 -4.15 -8.68
N ARG A 513 -51.89 -4.52 -9.94
CA ARG A 513 -50.88 -3.96 -10.88
C ARG A 513 -49.40 -3.88 -10.46
N GLU A 514 -48.40 -4.39 -11.22
CA GLU A 514 -48.09 -4.35 -12.68
C GLU A 514 -47.47 -3.03 -13.21
N PRO A 515 -46.69 -3.03 -14.33
CA PRO A 515 -46.08 -4.16 -15.08
C PRO A 515 -44.61 -3.96 -15.53
N ASN A 516 -44.10 -4.97 -16.27
CA ASN A 516 -42.99 -5.00 -17.27
C ASN A 516 -41.69 -5.72 -16.83
N ARG A 517 -41.42 -6.95 -17.31
CA ARG A 517 -40.92 -7.39 -18.65
C ARG A 517 -39.37 -7.38 -18.71
N SER A 518 -38.66 -8.42 -19.19
CA SER A 518 -39.05 -9.53 -20.09
C SER A 518 -38.38 -10.88 -19.74
N ALA A 519 -38.84 -11.95 -20.43
CA ALA A 519 -38.38 -13.35 -20.39
C ALA A 519 -36.89 -13.53 -20.83
N THR A 520 -36.24 -14.71 -20.79
CA THR A 520 -36.67 -16.09 -21.16
C THR A 520 -35.84 -17.19 -20.43
N PRO A 521 -35.87 -18.53 -20.70
CA PRO A 521 -35.96 -19.53 -19.62
C PRO A 521 -34.71 -20.41 -19.41
N PRO A 522 -34.61 -21.11 -18.26
CA PRO A 522 -33.70 -22.25 -18.05
C PRO A 522 -34.31 -23.58 -18.53
N LEU A 523 -33.50 -24.45 -19.12
CA LEU A 523 -33.81 -25.87 -19.39
C LEU A 523 -33.29 -26.77 -18.25
N PRO A 524 -33.79 -28.02 -18.11
CA PRO A 524 -33.72 -28.75 -16.84
C PRO A 524 -32.38 -29.48 -16.60
N PRO A 525 -31.97 -29.65 -15.32
CA PRO A 525 -30.88 -30.55 -14.95
C PRO A 525 -31.36 -32.02 -14.91
N LEU A 526 -30.57 -32.92 -15.51
CA LEU A 526 -30.70 -34.37 -15.29
C LEU A 526 -30.04 -34.75 -13.93
N PRO A 527 -30.50 -35.82 -13.25
CA PRO A 527 -30.03 -36.15 -11.91
C PRO A 527 -28.74 -36.97 -11.91
N PHE A 528 -27.79 -36.59 -11.05
CA PHE A 528 -26.69 -37.46 -10.64
C PHE A 528 -27.07 -38.24 -9.38
N GLN A 529 -26.72 -39.53 -9.33
CA GLN A 529 -26.97 -40.39 -8.17
C GLN A 529 -25.80 -40.32 -7.19
N THR A 530 -26.11 -40.06 -5.92
CA THR A 530 -25.26 -40.46 -4.78
C THR A 530 -26.08 -41.38 -3.88
N LYS A 531 -25.77 -42.68 -3.88
CA LYS A 531 -26.39 -43.62 -2.94
C LYS A 531 -25.74 -43.47 -1.57
N GLU A 532 -26.53 -43.06 -0.59
CA GLU A 532 -26.26 -43.42 0.80
C GLU A 532 -26.37 -44.94 0.96
N MET A 533 -25.62 -45.52 1.89
CA MET A 533 -25.80 -46.92 2.28
C MET A 533 -25.65 -47.02 3.80
N THR A 534 -26.69 -47.54 4.44
CA THR A 534 -26.85 -47.60 5.90
C THR A 534 -25.97 -48.66 6.55
N SER A 535 -25.65 -48.46 7.83
CA SER A 535 -24.92 -49.42 8.67
C SER A 535 -25.56 -49.51 10.05
N PRO A 536 -25.88 -50.72 10.54
CA PRO A 536 -26.23 -50.93 11.94
C PRO A 536 -25.44 -52.06 12.64
N LEU A 537 -24.81 -51.67 13.76
CA LEU A 537 -24.92 -52.34 15.08
C LEU A 537 -24.11 -53.65 15.37
N VAL A 538 -23.18 -53.56 16.34
CA VAL A 538 -22.73 -54.62 17.31
C VAL A 538 -22.03 -55.85 16.67
N SER A 539 -20.79 -56.25 17.03
CA SER A 539 -19.92 -55.95 18.19
C SER A 539 -18.51 -56.59 18.00
N ASP A 540 -17.53 -56.63 18.93
CA ASP A 540 -17.43 -56.16 20.33
C ASP A 540 -15.96 -55.81 20.77
N ASP A 541 -15.84 -55.45 22.05
CA ASP A 541 -14.71 -55.47 23.01
C ASP A 541 -13.38 -56.19 22.65
N GLU A 542 -12.26 -55.43 22.68
CA GLU A 542 -11.05 -55.83 23.43
C GLU A 542 -10.24 -54.58 23.86
N MET A 543 -9.55 -54.65 25.00
CA MET A 543 -9.05 -53.47 25.74
C MET A 543 -7.62 -53.03 25.37
N PHE A 544 -7.43 -51.72 25.13
CA PHE A 544 -6.11 -51.10 24.98
C PHE A 544 -5.31 -51.08 26.30
N PRO A 545 -3.99 -51.33 26.23
CA PRO A 545 -2.99 -50.60 27.01
C PRO A 545 -2.33 -49.52 26.14
N LEU A 546 -2.11 -48.32 26.70
CA LEU A 546 -1.42 -47.22 26.04
C LEU A 546 0.11 -47.40 26.09
N SER A 547 0.76 -47.31 24.94
CA SER A 547 2.15 -46.85 24.80
C SER A 547 2.36 -46.33 23.37
N PRO A 548 2.54 -45.01 23.15
CA PRO A 548 3.03 -44.51 21.87
C PRO A 548 4.48 -44.98 21.66
N PRO A 549 4.83 -45.56 20.51
CA PRO A 549 6.24 -45.75 20.16
C PRO A 549 6.91 -44.38 19.95
N ASP A 550 8.16 -44.24 20.38
CA ASP A 550 8.98 -43.04 20.13
C ASP A 550 9.36 -42.94 18.64
N ILE A 551 8.41 -42.46 17.83
CA ILE A 551 8.62 -42.15 16.42
C ILE A 551 9.41 -40.84 16.34
N VAL A 552 10.73 -40.94 16.31
CA VAL A 552 11.64 -39.83 16.02
C VAL A 552 11.44 -39.40 14.56
N PHE A 553 10.57 -38.41 14.35
CA PHE A 553 10.21 -37.91 13.02
C PHE A 553 11.43 -37.38 12.24
N PRO A 554 11.68 -37.84 10.99
CA PRO A 554 12.71 -37.25 10.12
C PRO A 554 12.54 -35.74 9.87
N ALA A 555 11.30 -35.23 10.01
CA ALA A 555 10.99 -33.81 9.91
C ALA A 555 11.68 -32.95 10.99
N SER A 556 12.00 -33.50 12.18
CA SER A 556 12.71 -32.74 13.22
C SER A 556 14.15 -32.46 12.82
N LEU A 557 14.84 -33.42 12.19
CA LEU A 557 16.23 -33.28 11.76
C LEU A 557 16.37 -32.22 10.66
N ALA A 558 15.43 -32.20 9.69
CA ALA A 558 15.40 -31.19 8.64
C ALA A 558 15.13 -29.78 9.20
N ALA A 559 14.18 -29.65 10.13
CA ALA A 559 13.89 -28.39 10.82
C ALA A 559 15.08 -27.93 11.69
N GLN A 560 15.76 -28.84 12.38
CA GLN A 560 16.94 -28.56 13.19
C GLN A 560 18.13 -28.10 12.33
N HIS A 561 18.37 -28.74 11.18
CA HIS A 561 19.40 -28.28 10.23
C HIS A 561 19.06 -26.90 9.64
N PHE A 562 17.79 -26.64 9.32
CA PHE A 562 17.36 -25.32 8.85
C PHE A 562 17.61 -24.23 9.92
N LEU A 563 17.24 -24.50 11.18
CA LEU A 563 17.47 -23.57 12.30
C LEU A 563 18.96 -23.32 12.58
N LEU A 564 19.81 -24.35 12.49
CA LEU A 564 21.27 -24.19 12.65
C LEU A 564 21.89 -23.38 11.50
N GLU A 565 21.41 -23.54 10.27
CA GLU A 565 21.90 -22.76 9.12
C GLU A 565 21.37 -21.30 9.17
N GLU A 566 20.16 -21.06 9.69
CA GLU A 566 19.67 -19.72 10.02
C GLU A 566 20.47 -19.06 11.14
N GLU A 567 20.76 -19.77 12.24
CA GLU A 567 21.57 -19.25 13.34
C GLU A 567 23.00 -18.90 12.89
N LYS A 568 23.55 -19.69 11.97
CA LYS A 568 24.83 -19.41 11.30
C LYS A 568 24.73 -18.18 10.39
N ARG A 569 23.71 -18.08 9.53
CA ARG A 569 23.45 -16.87 8.70
C ARG A 569 23.31 -15.62 9.55
N ALA A 570 22.60 -15.69 10.66
CA ALA A 570 22.45 -14.58 11.61
C ALA A 570 23.79 -14.13 12.18
N LYS A 571 24.66 -15.06 12.61
CA LYS A 571 26.01 -14.77 13.12
C LYS A 571 26.98 -14.25 12.05
N GLU A 572 26.81 -14.68 10.80
CA GLU A 572 27.58 -14.14 9.66
C GLU A 572 27.13 -12.70 9.32
N PHE A 573 25.83 -12.43 9.35
CA PHE A 573 25.26 -11.10 9.16
C PHE A 573 25.64 -10.15 10.31
N GLU A 574 25.58 -10.61 11.57
CA GLU A 574 26.03 -9.87 12.76
C GLU A 574 27.50 -9.45 12.64
N LYS A 575 28.39 -10.35 12.21
CA LYS A 575 29.81 -10.04 11.96
C LYS A 575 29.99 -8.99 10.87
N LEU A 576 29.25 -9.09 9.77
CA LEU A 576 29.30 -8.11 8.67
C LEU A 576 28.83 -6.73 9.16
N LEU A 577 27.75 -6.68 9.93
CA LEU A 577 27.16 -5.45 10.45
C LEU A 577 28.07 -4.79 11.49
N ASN A 578 28.67 -5.57 12.39
CA ASN A 578 29.71 -5.09 13.33
C ASN A 578 30.95 -4.57 12.58
N THR A 579 31.42 -5.27 11.55
CA THR A 579 32.56 -4.82 10.72
C THR A 579 32.26 -3.46 10.07
N HIS A 580 31.04 -3.27 9.57
CA HIS A 580 30.61 -2.01 8.98
C HIS A 580 30.47 -0.88 10.02
N ILE A 581 29.99 -1.19 11.23
CA ILE A 581 30.00 -0.24 12.37
C ILE A 581 31.42 0.19 12.71
N ASP A 582 32.38 -0.73 12.79
CA ASP A 582 33.79 -0.42 13.07
C ASP A 582 34.42 0.46 11.96
N GLU A 583 34.02 0.28 10.70
CA GLU A 583 34.46 1.13 9.58
C GLU A 583 33.84 2.53 9.65
N LEU A 584 32.54 2.64 9.96
CA LEU A 584 31.87 3.92 10.19
C LEU A 584 32.46 4.67 11.38
N GLN A 585 32.80 3.98 12.46
CA GLN A 585 33.51 4.55 13.61
C GLN A 585 34.90 5.05 13.19
N ARG A 586 35.74 4.21 12.55
CA ARG A 586 37.06 4.60 12.05
C ARG A 586 37.01 5.79 11.09
N HIS A 587 36.02 5.85 10.19
CA HIS A 587 35.83 6.99 9.28
C HIS A 587 35.40 8.26 10.03
N THR A 588 34.55 8.12 11.05
CA THR A 588 34.09 9.22 11.90
C THR A 588 35.24 9.78 12.75
N GLU A 589 36.04 8.91 13.37
CA GLU A 589 37.26 9.29 14.11
C GLU A 589 38.29 9.96 13.21
N PHE A 590 38.58 9.39 12.03
CA PHE A 590 39.48 9.98 11.04
C PHE A 590 39.02 11.39 10.64
N THR A 591 37.70 11.56 10.42
CA THR A 591 37.09 12.84 10.09
C THR A 591 37.21 13.84 11.24
N LEU A 592 36.87 13.44 12.47
CA LEU A 592 37.04 14.27 13.68
C LEU A 592 38.50 14.70 13.88
N ASN A 593 39.44 13.76 13.80
CA ASN A 593 40.87 13.97 13.99
C ASN A 593 41.46 14.90 12.91
N LYS A 594 40.97 14.79 11.66
CA LYS A 594 41.29 15.72 10.57
C LYS A 594 40.82 17.15 10.88
N TYR A 595 39.61 17.33 11.39
CA TYR A 595 39.07 18.66 11.72
C TYR A 595 39.63 19.26 13.02
N THR A 596 39.93 18.46 14.05
CA THR A 596 40.60 18.96 15.28
C THR A 596 42.04 19.38 14.99
N LYS A 597 42.80 18.62 14.19
CA LYS A 597 44.12 19.05 13.69
C LYS A 597 44.05 20.33 12.86
N LEU A 598 43.04 20.49 12.00
CA LEU A 598 42.79 21.74 11.28
C LEU A 598 42.48 22.93 12.22
N LYS A 599 41.91 22.67 13.40
CA LYS A 599 41.59 23.69 14.40
C LYS A 599 42.80 24.06 15.27
N GLN A 600 43.66 23.10 15.62
CA GLN A 600 44.93 23.38 16.30
C GLN A 600 45.92 24.13 15.39
N ASN A 601 46.01 23.76 14.11
CA ASN A 601 46.80 24.47 13.10
C ASN A 601 46.23 25.85 12.68
N ARG A 602 45.28 26.40 13.45
CA ARG A 602 44.74 27.77 13.34
C ARG A 602 44.90 28.59 14.64
N HIS A 603 45.56 28.04 15.65
CA HIS A 603 45.88 28.70 16.91
C HIS A 603 47.41 28.75 17.16
N ILE A 604 48.19 28.63 16.09
CA ILE A 604 49.62 28.93 15.96
C ILE A 604 49.75 29.84 14.74
#